data_AF-A0A329MRU0-F1
#
_entry.id   AF-A0A329MRU0-F1
#
_cell.length_a   1.000
_cell.length_b   1.000
_cell.length_c   1.000
_cell.angle_alpha   90.00
_cell.angle_beta   90.00
_cell.angle_gamma   90.00
#
_symmetry.space_group_name_H-M   'P 1'
#
loop_
_entity.id
_entity.type
_entity.pdbx_description
1 polymer ?
#
loop_
_entity_poly.entity_id
_entity_poly.type
_entity_poly.pdbx_seq_one_letter_code
_entity_poly.pdbx_strand_id
1 'polypeptide(L)'
;MKGNNRRGNNRKENNPTPGRNESYIRMLEASAKIQYNIAAILEAKAYEADKAKSWICSNLHPSRYKSPDELHKQTLDIHDTIVEVIDGITKMEQGLARNLKIVLGGGENDSEGYNDMFEDDGDQ
;
A
#
# COMPACT_ATOMS: atom_id res chain seq x y z
N MET A 1 -61.72 -19.99 -21.97
CA MET A 1 -61.39 -19.11 -20.83
C MET A 1 -61.08 -19.96 -19.61
N LYS A 2 -59.82 -19.99 -19.18
CA LYS A 2 -59.38 -20.36 -17.82
C LYS A 2 -57.91 -19.95 -17.73
N GLY A 3 -57.71 -18.68 -17.41
CA GLY A 3 -56.42 -18.19 -16.93
C GLY A 3 -56.23 -18.72 -15.51
N ASN A 4 -55.01 -19.15 -15.19
CA ASN A 4 -54.50 -19.42 -13.85
C ASN A 4 -53.06 -19.92 -14.05
N ASN A 5 -52.03 -19.49 -13.33
CA ASN A 5 -51.91 -18.49 -12.29
C ASN A 5 -50.39 -18.23 -12.20
N ARG A 6 -49.93 -17.04 -12.59
CA ARG A 6 -48.54 -16.62 -12.40
C ARG A 6 -48.34 -16.37 -10.90
N ARG A 7 -47.68 -17.28 -10.19
CA ARG A 7 -47.11 -16.98 -8.87
C ARG A 7 -45.60 -17.02 -8.97
N GLY A 8 -45.04 -15.87 -9.36
CA GLY A 8 -43.63 -15.57 -9.16
C GLY A 8 -43.36 -15.51 -7.67
N ASN A 9 -42.64 -16.51 -7.15
CA ASN A 9 -42.08 -16.48 -5.81
C ASN A 9 -40.91 -15.48 -5.79
N ASN A 10 -41.24 -14.19 -5.67
CA ASN A 10 -40.28 -13.18 -5.27
C ASN A 10 -40.04 -13.31 -3.76
N ARG A 11 -39.29 -14.34 -3.35
CA ARG A 11 -38.56 -14.27 -2.09
C ARG A 11 -37.48 -13.21 -2.29
N LYS A 12 -37.80 -11.97 -1.92
CA LYS A 12 -36.75 -11.03 -1.53
C LYS A 12 -36.03 -11.70 -0.38
N GLU A 13 -34.87 -12.27 -0.65
CA GLU A 13 -33.90 -12.64 0.37
C GLU A 13 -33.56 -11.34 1.11
N ASN A 14 -34.33 -11.04 2.15
CA ASN A 14 -33.97 -10.06 3.15
C ASN A 14 -32.77 -10.65 3.86
N ASN A 15 -31.59 -10.52 3.27
CA ASN A 15 -30.36 -10.81 3.95
C ASN A 15 -30.28 -9.76 5.07
N PRO A 16 -30.41 -10.14 6.35
CA PRO A 16 -30.31 -9.16 7.42
C PRO A 16 -28.93 -8.53 7.30
N THR A 17 -28.88 -7.19 7.26
CA THR A 17 -27.61 -6.48 7.40
C THR A 17 -26.90 -7.06 8.63
N PRO A 18 -25.67 -7.59 8.48
CA PRO A 18 -24.97 -8.25 9.57
C PRO A 18 -24.94 -7.33 10.78
N GLY A 19 -25.27 -7.88 11.96
CA GLY A 19 -25.25 -7.11 13.19
C GLY A 19 -23.90 -6.43 13.38
N ARG A 20 -23.87 -5.29 14.07
CA ARG A 20 -22.66 -4.46 14.22
C ARG A 20 -21.42 -5.28 14.61
N ASN A 21 -21.57 -6.21 15.55
CA ASN A 21 -20.50 -7.11 15.99
C ASN A 21 -19.98 -8.01 14.86
N GLU A 22 -20.87 -8.56 14.05
CA GLU A 22 -20.49 -9.42 12.93
C GLU A 22 -19.81 -8.61 11.81
N SER A 23 -20.25 -7.37 11.59
CA SER A 23 -19.57 -6.44 10.68
C SER A 23 -18.16 -6.09 11.16
N TYR A 24 -17.97 -5.84 12.45
CA TYR A 24 -16.64 -5.60 13.04
C TYR A 24 -15.71 -6.80 12.91
N ILE A 25 -16.20 -8.01 13.17
CA ILE A 25 -15.40 -9.23 13.01
C ILE A 25 -14.96 -9.40 11.55
N ARG A 26 -15.86 -9.19 10.59
CA ARG A 26 -15.52 -9.24 9.16
C ARG A 26 -14.47 -8.18 8.76
N MET A 27 -14.55 -6.97 9.33
CA MET A 27 -13.54 -5.92 9.11
C MET A 27 -12.17 -6.32 9.69
N LEU A 28 -12.15 -6.92 10.87
CA LEU A 28 -10.91 -7.41 11.50
C LEU A 28 -10.29 -8.56 10.69
N GLU A 29 -11.09 -9.52 10.25
CA GLU A 29 -10.65 -10.61 9.38
C GLU A 29 -10.09 -10.10 8.05
N ALA A 30 -10.78 -9.13 7.42
CA ALA A 30 -10.30 -8.50 6.20
C ALA A 30 -8.97 -7.75 6.43
N SER A 31 -8.85 -7.03 7.55
CA SER A 31 -7.63 -6.31 7.91
C SER A 31 -6.45 -7.26 8.16
N ALA A 32 -6.67 -8.36 8.88
CA ALA A 32 -5.66 -9.39 9.09
C ALA A 32 -5.20 -10.02 7.76
N LYS A 33 -6.13 -10.25 6.83
CA LYS A 33 -5.81 -10.77 5.50
C LYS A 33 -5.00 -9.77 4.67
N ILE A 34 -5.32 -8.47 4.75
CA ILE A 34 -4.52 -7.42 4.11
C ILE A 34 -3.11 -7.39 4.69
N GLN A 35 -2.98 -7.39 6.02
CA GLN A 35 -1.67 -7.40 6.69
C GLN A 35 -0.83 -8.62 6.31
N TYR A 36 -1.45 -9.80 6.24
CA TYR A 36 -0.79 -11.02 5.77
C TYR A 36 -0.27 -10.88 4.33
N ASN A 37 -1.10 -10.37 3.42
CA ASN A 37 -0.69 -10.16 2.03
C ASN A 37 0.45 -9.15 1.92
N ILE A 38 0.43 -8.08 2.72
CA ILE A 38 1.50 -7.09 2.78
C ILE A 38 2.80 -7.73 3.28
N ALA A 39 2.73 -8.52 4.35
CA ALA A 39 3.89 -9.25 4.84
C ALA A 39 4.50 -10.17 3.76
N ALA A 40 3.65 -10.90 3.01
CA ALA A 40 4.10 -11.74 1.91
C ALA A 40 4.76 -10.95 0.76
N ILE A 41 4.21 -9.78 0.41
CA ILE A 41 4.82 -8.87 -0.58
C ILE A 41 6.17 -8.35 -0.09
N LEU A 42 6.25 -7.95 1.18
CA LEU A 42 7.49 -7.44 1.77
C LEU A 42 8.57 -8.51 1.83
N GLU A 43 8.22 -9.76 2.14
CA GLU A 43 9.16 -10.89 2.12
C GLU A 43 9.72 -11.13 0.70
N ALA A 44 8.85 -11.16 -0.31
CA ALA A 44 9.28 -11.27 -1.70
C ALA A 44 10.17 -10.08 -2.12
N LYS A 45 9.84 -8.86 -1.68
CA LYS A 45 10.65 -7.67 -1.95
C LYS A 45 12.00 -7.70 -1.25
N ALA A 46 12.08 -8.23 -0.02
CA ALA A 46 13.35 -8.42 0.68
C ALA A 46 14.26 -9.40 -0.09
N TYR A 47 13.68 -10.49 -0.61
CA TYR A 47 14.40 -11.45 -1.45
C TYR A 47 14.92 -10.81 -2.76
N GLU A 48 14.08 -10.05 -3.46
CA GLU A 48 14.50 -9.30 -4.66
C GLU A 48 15.60 -8.27 -4.34
N ALA A 49 15.49 -7.58 -3.21
CA ALA A 49 16.49 -6.60 -2.77
C ALA A 49 17.85 -7.26 -2.47
N ASP A 50 17.87 -8.43 -1.83
CA ASP A 50 19.13 -9.15 -1.57
C ASP A 50 19.78 -9.65 -2.87
N LYS A 51 18.96 -10.08 -3.84
CA LYS A 51 19.43 -10.43 -5.18
C LYS A 51 20.00 -9.21 -5.92
N ALA A 52 19.31 -8.06 -5.86
CA ALA A 52 19.77 -6.82 -6.45
C ALA A 52 21.10 -6.36 -5.82
N LYS A 53 21.21 -6.40 -4.50
CA LYS A 53 22.47 -6.16 -3.77
C LYS A 53 23.58 -7.08 -4.25
N SER A 54 23.34 -8.39 -4.32
CA SER A 54 24.33 -9.36 -4.79
C SER A 54 24.80 -9.06 -6.22
N TRP A 55 23.86 -8.69 -7.10
CA TRP A 55 24.18 -8.26 -8.46
C TRP A 55 24.99 -6.97 -8.48
N ILE A 56 24.61 -5.95 -7.70
CA ILE A 56 25.33 -4.68 -7.56
C ILE A 56 26.76 -4.93 -7.11
N CYS A 57 26.97 -5.66 -6.01
CA CYS A 57 28.31 -5.94 -5.49
C CYS A 57 29.19 -6.71 -6.49
N SER A 58 28.57 -7.54 -7.34
CA SER A 58 29.28 -8.32 -8.37
C SER A 58 29.57 -7.54 -9.66
N ASN A 59 28.74 -6.54 -9.98
CA ASN A 59 28.78 -5.81 -11.25
C ASN A 59 29.27 -4.36 -11.11
N LEU A 60 29.22 -3.74 -9.93
CA LEU A 60 29.92 -2.50 -9.60
C LEU A 60 31.32 -2.82 -9.06
N HIS A 61 32.15 -3.41 -9.93
CA HIS A 61 33.56 -3.55 -9.65
C HIS A 61 34.36 -2.76 -10.69
N PRO A 62 35.34 -1.93 -10.29
CA PRO A 62 36.12 -1.10 -11.22
C PRO A 62 36.74 -1.89 -12.39
N SER A 63 37.08 -3.17 -12.18
CA SER A 63 37.62 -4.03 -13.25
C SER A 63 36.62 -4.43 -14.33
N ARG A 64 35.32 -4.16 -14.16
CA ARG A 64 34.27 -4.45 -15.15
C ARG A 64 33.99 -3.27 -16.08
N TYR A 65 34.51 -2.08 -15.76
CA TYR A 65 34.24 -0.85 -16.52
C TYR A 65 35.48 -0.38 -17.26
N LYS A 66 35.28 0.19 -18.44
CA LYS A 66 36.37 0.72 -19.27
C LYS A 66 36.78 2.13 -18.86
N SER A 67 35.89 2.87 -18.21
CA SER A 67 36.16 4.19 -17.67
C SER A 67 35.55 4.38 -16.27
N PRO A 68 36.18 5.19 -15.41
CA PRO A 68 35.60 5.58 -14.12
C PRO A 68 34.25 6.31 -14.27
N ASP A 69 34.06 7.09 -15.34
CA ASP A 69 32.83 7.84 -15.60
C ASP A 69 31.64 6.91 -15.87
N GLU A 70 31.87 5.79 -16.55
CA GLU A 70 30.85 4.77 -16.82
C GLU A 70 30.40 4.06 -15.53
N LEU A 71 31.35 3.71 -14.65
CA LEU A 71 31.05 3.18 -13.33
C LEU A 71 30.27 4.20 -12.48
N HIS A 72 30.70 5.46 -12.49
CA HIS A 72 30.06 6.52 -11.72
C HIS A 72 28.61 6.74 -12.16
N LYS A 73 28.37 6.84 -13.48
CA LYS A 73 27.03 6.98 -14.04
C LYS A 73 26.12 5.81 -13.65
N GLN A 74 26.61 4.58 -13.83
CA GLN A 74 25.82 3.40 -13.48
C GLN A 74 25.53 3.29 -11.97
N THR A 75 26.43 3.81 -11.13
CA THR A 75 26.21 3.90 -9.67
C THR A 75 25.06 4.86 -9.34
N LEU A 76 25.02 6.02 -10.00
CA LEU A 76 23.97 7.01 -9.81
C LEU A 76 22.60 6.48 -10.24
N ASP A 77 22.51 5.87 -11.42
CA ASP A 77 21.25 5.30 -11.94
C ASP A 77 20.63 4.27 -10.97
N ILE A 78 21.48 3.45 -10.33
CA ILE A 78 21.05 2.46 -9.34
C ILE A 78 20.58 3.15 -8.05
N HIS A 79 21.28 4.18 -7.60
CA HIS A 79 20.85 4.96 -6.43
C HIS A 79 19.50 5.63 -6.65
N ASP A 80 19.26 6.21 -7.83
CA ASP A 80 17.96 6.82 -8.18
C ASP A 80 16.83 5.80 -8.13
N THR A 81 17.07 4.60 -8.67
CA THR A 81 16.10 3.50 -8.63
C THR A 81 15.77 3.08 -7.18
N ILE A 82 16.78 3.04 -6.30
CA ILE A 82 16.58 2.71 -4.88
C ILE A 82 15.73 3.78 -4.19
N VAL A 83 16.00 5.06 -4.46
CA VAL A 83 15.25 6.18 -3.90
C VAL A 83 13.78 6.12 -4.32
N GLU A 84 13.52 5.85 -5.60
CA GLU A 84 12.15 5.72 -6.13
C GLU A 84 11.38 4.58 -5.44
N VAL A 85 12.02 3.43 -5.22
CA VAL A 85 11.40 2.30 -4.52
C VAL A 85 11.06 2.65 -3.07
N ILE A 86 11.96 3.34 -2.35
CA ILE A 86 11.72 3.78 -0.97
C ILE A 86 10.54 4.76 -0.90
N ASP A 87 10.46 5.71 -1.83
CA ASP A 87 9.33 6.65 -1.92
C ASP A 87 8.00 5.92 -2.19
N GLY A 88 8.00 4.95 -3.12
CA GLY A 88 6.84 4.12 -3.41
C GLY A 88 6.34 3.31 -2.19
N ILE A 89 7.26 2.69 -1.44
CA ILE A 89 6.93 1.96 -0.20
C ILE A 89 6.35 2.92 0.84
N THR A 90 6.98 4.07 1.02
CA THR A 90 6.53 5.09 1.99
C THR A 90 5.10 5.55 1.69
N LYS A 91 4.79 5.85 0.43
CA LYS A 91 3.43 6.23 0.00
C LYS A 91 2.42 5.10 0.23
N MET A 92 2.81 3.86 0.00
CA MET A 92 1.97 2.69 0.26
C MET A 92 1.65 2.54 1.75
N GLU A 93 2.66 2.66 2.62
CA GLU A 93 2.47 2.60 4.08
C GLU A 93 1.56 3.72 4.59
N GLN A 94 1.72 4.94 4.08
CA GLN A 94 0.83 6.06 4.39
C GLN A 94 -0.61 5.78 3.96
N GLY A 95 -0.82 5.23 2.76
CA GLY A 95 -2.15 4.83 2.28
C GLY A 95 -2.80 3.76 3.16
N LEU A 96 -2.02 2.76 3.60
CA LEU A 96 -2.49 1.74 4.52
C LEU A 96 -2.87 2.33 5.88
N ALA A 97 -2.03 3.21 6.44
CA ALA A 97 -2.30 3.86 7.72
C ALA A 97 -3.59 4.70 7.66
N ARG A 98 -3.83 5.43 6.57
CA ARG A 98 -5.08 6.16 6.34
C ARG A 98 -6.29 5.22 6.29
N ASN A 99 -6.20 4.14 5.53
CA ASN A 99 -7.28 3.15 5.43
C ASN A 99 -7.60 2.52 6.79
N LEU A 100 -6.58 2.19 7.59
CA LEU A 100 -6.75 1.65 8.94
C LEU A 100 -7.39 2.68 9.90
N LYS A 101 -7.00 3.95 9.84
CA LYS A 101 -7.64 5.02 10.63
C LYS A 101 -9.13 5.16 10.32
N ILE A 102 -9.51 5.10 9.04
CA ILE A 102 -10.91 5.16 8.60
C ILE A 102 -11.69 3.95 9.14
N VAL A 103 -11.14 2.74 8.99
CA VAL A 103 -11.74 1.48 9.45
C VAL A 103 -11.92 1.46 10.98
N LEU A 104 -10.99 2.03 11.75
CA LEU A 104 -11.04 2.08 13.21
C LEU A 104 -11.95 3.18 13.76
N GLY A 105 -12.67 3.91 12.91
CA GLY A 105 -13.59 4.98 13.34
C GLY A 105 -12.91 6.33 13.61
N GLY A 106 -11.64 6.50 13.22
CA GLY A 106 -10.93 7.79 13.26
C GLY A 106 -11.22 8.68 12.05
N GLY A 107 -12.25 8.37 11.26
CA GLY A 107 -12.50 8.96 9.94
C GLY A 107 -13.13 10.35 9.92
N GLU A 108 -13.41 11.00 11.05
CA GLU A 108 -14.12 12.29 11.03
C GLU A 108 -13.48 13.44 11.84
N ASN A 109 -12.34 13.27 12.52
CA ASN A 109 -11.77 14.37 13.33
C ASN A 109 -10.26 14.67 13.20
N ASP A 110 -9.48 13.93 12.42
CA ASP A 110 -8.02 14.16 12.32
C ASP A 110 -7.56 14.50 10.88
N SER A 111 -8.34 15.31 10.16
CA SER A 111 -7.94 15.87 8.85
C SER A 111 -7.69 17.38 8.90
N GLU A 112 -7.31 17.92 10.05
CA GLU A 112 -6.83 19.30 10.18
C GLU A 112 -5.57 19.31 11.04
N GLY A 113 -4.48 19.89 10.52
CA GLY A 113 -3.35 20.31 11.39
C GLY A 113 -1.99 19.64 11.18
N TYR A 114 -1.60 19.27 9.95
CA TYR A 114 -0.18 18.96 9.67
C TYR A 114 0.41 19.67 8.44
N ASN A 115 -0.29 20.69 7.91
CA ASN A 115 0.20 21.51 6.79
C ASN A 115 0.29 23.01 7.12
N ASP A 116 0.12 23.41 8.40
CA ASP A 116 0.07 24.82 8.85
C ASP A 116 1.26 25.19 9.77
N MET A 117 2.30 24.37 9.82
CA MET A 117 3.45 24.55 10.75
C MET A 117 4.79 24.80 10.03
N PHE A 118 4.77 25.08 8.72
CA PHE A 118 5.99 25.36 7.93
C PHE A 118 5.88 26.56 6.99
N GLU A 119 4.89 27.43 7.17
CA GLU A 119 4.71 28.63 6.34
C GLU A 119 4.36 29.86 7.22
N ASP A 120 5.23 30.18 8.19
CA ASP A 120 5.27 31.53 8.80
C ASP A 120 6.72 31.87 9.16
N ASP A 121 7.51 32.12 8.13
CA ASP A 121 8.80 32.82 8.24
C ASP A 121 8.96 33.65 6.97
N GLY A 122 8.32 34.83 6.93
CA GLY A 122 8.33 35.69 5.76
C GLY A 122 7.51 36.99 5.88
N ASP A 123 8.19 38.03 6.38
CA ASP A 123 7.96 39.46 6.13
C ASP A 123 6.78 40.21 6.81
N GLN A 124 7.14 40.96 7.86
CA GLN A 124 6.71 42.35 8.04
C GLN A 124 7.76 43.20 8.77
#